data_AF-A0A0M2PXY4-F1
#
_entry.id   AF-A0A0M2PXY4-F1
#
_cell.length_a   1.000
_cell.length_b   1.000
_cell.length_c   1.000
_cell.angle_alpha   90.00
_cell.angle_beta   90.00
_cell.angle_gamma   90.00
#
_symmetry.space_group_name_H-M   'P 1'
#
loop_
_entity.id
_entity.type
_entity.pdbx_description
1 polymer ?
#
loop_
_entity_poly.entity_id
_entity_poly.type
_entity_poly.pdbx_seq_one_letter_code
_entity_poly.pdbx_strand_id
1 'polypeptide(L)'
;MDPLNRVRQLKHRSLEFLDHRWRYVKQSWQKPDLPINDRELRLMGLRRSGNHAILGWIRLQYPTYAWHINHPPSGQNPYRFLHRHFPKPELASEAQGKFSPKAMVILSYEDKPLTEICSPHFERFHDVYVGSSARRWDVLILRDPFNLMASRLKSQRSILHSNARADLQLWLAYAQEFLGETQVLTQPRVCLNFNRWNTDRDYRQQLAQQLDLTFTDAGRERVKNYGGGSSFDGTDFSGQASQMNLGERWRIFEHDRDFWDLFAQDELLDCTERIFGRDDLPFDRV
;
A
#
# COMPACT_ATOMS: atom_id res chain seq x y z
N MET A 1 -6.89 30.85 11.97
CA MET A 1 -5.76 30.71 11.02
C MET A 1 -5.44 32.08 10.43
N ASP A 2 -4.18 32.48 10.43
CA ASP A 2 -3.71 33.78 9.91
C ASP A 2 -3.96 33.93 8.39
N PRO A 3 -4.66 34.98 7.93
CA PRO A 3 -4.91 35.27 6.51
C PRO A 3 -3.63 35.35 5.66
N LEU A 4 -2.53 35.87 6.22
CA LEU A 4 -1.24 36.00 5.51
C LEU A 4 -0.62 34.64 5.20
N ASN A 5 -0.77 33.67 6.10
CA ASN A 5 -0.34 32.30 5.86
C ASN A 5 -1.16 31.62 4.75
N ARG A 6 -2.45 31.93 4.65
CA ARG A 6 -3.33 31.40 3.59
C ARG A 6 -2.95 31.94 2.20
N VAL A 7 -2.65 33.23 2.10
CA VAL A 7 -2.20 33.86 0.84
C VAL A 7 -0.83 33.32 0.40
N ARG A 8 0.11 33.14 1.33
CA ARG A 8 1.43 32.53 1.03
C ARG A 8 1.29 31.09 0.52
N GLN A 9 0.43 30.29 1.17
CA GLN A 9 0.16 28.92 0.73
C GLN A 9 -0.49 28.86 -0.67
N LEU A 10 -1.43 29.76 -0.96
CA LEU A 10 -2.06 29.84 -2.29
C LEU A 10 -1.06 30.23 -3.37
N LYS A 11 -0.26 31.28 -3.14
CA LYS A 11 0.79 31.71 -4.08
C LYS A 11 1.78 30.57 -4.36
N HIS A 12 2.19 29.84 -3.33
CA HIS A 12 3.08 28.69 -3.46
C HIS A 12 2.43 27.61 -4.33
N ARG A 13 1.19 27.19 -4.04
CA ARG A 13 0.48 26.17 -4.82
C ARG A 13 0.30 26.57 -6.29
N SER A 14 0.00 27.83 -6.58
CA SER A 14 -0.11 28.33 -7.96
C SER A 14 1.22 28.25 -8.72
N LEU A 15 2.33 28.60 -8.07
CA LEU A 15 3.67 28.48 -8.67
C LEU A 15 4.05 27.01 -8.92
N GLU A 16 3.72 26.11 -7.99
CA GLU A 16 3.95 24.67 -8.16
C GLU A 16 3.14 24.09 -9.33
N PHE A 17 1.88 24.51 -9.46
CA PHE A 17 1.04 24.09 -10.57
C PHE A 17 1.60 24.54 -11.93
N LEU A 18 2.07 25.79 -12.03
CA LEU A 18 2.70 26.30 -13.25
C LEU A 18 4.02 25.57 -13.56
N ASP A 19 4.86 25.33 -12.55
CA ASP A 19 6.10 24.56 -12.68
C ASP A 19 5.82 23.12 -13.15
N HIS A 20 4.81 22.44 -12.59
CA HIS A 20 4.41 21.09 -13.04
C HIS A 20 3.96 21.08 -14.50
N ARG A 21 3.13 22.06 -14.91
CA ARG A 21 2.68 22.17 -16.31
C ARG A 21 3.84 22.48 -17.25
N TRP A 22 4.74 23.36 -16.86
CA TRP A 22 5.92 23.71 -17.66
C TRP A 22 6.83 22.49 -17.84
N ARG A 23 7.10 21.73 -16.78
CA ARG A 23 7.89 20.50 -16.85
C ARG A 23 7.23 19.42 -17.69
N TYR A 24 5.91 19.24 -17.54
CA TYR A 24 5.14 18.31 -18.37
C TYR A 24 5.26 18.66 -19.85
N VAL A 25 5.08 19.94 -20.20
CA VAL A 25 5.28 20.41 -21.57
C VAL A 25 6.72 20.11 -21.99
N LYS A 26 7.73 20.57 -21.25
CA LYS A 26 9.15 20.34 -21.59
C LYS A 26 9.49 18.85 -21.81
N GLN A 27 9.02 17.96 -20.95
CA GLN A 27 9.23 16.52 -21.07
C GLN A 27 8.54 15.93 -22.31
N SER A 28 7.36 16.45 -22.70
CA SER A 28 6.70 16.02 -23.93
C SER A 28 7.51 16.35 -25.20
N TRP A 29 8.38 17.36 -25.16
CA TRP A 29 9.31 17.70 -26.25
C TRP A 29 10.67 17.01 -26.13
N GLN A 30 11.07 16.61 -24.92
CA GLN A 30 12.40 16.09 -24.59
C GLN A 30 12.26 14.83 -23.73
N LYS A 31 11.62 13.78 -24.27
CA LYS A 31 11.49 12.53 -23.54
C LYS A 31 12.90 11.92 -23.40
N PRO A 32 13.38 11.64 -22.19
CA PRO A 32 14.71 11.05 -22.02
C PRO A 32 14.78 9.70 -22.72
N ASP A 33 15.92 9.42 -23.36
CA ASP A 33 16.15 8.19 -24.13
C ASP A 33 16.13 6.92 -23.26
N LEU A 34 16.39 7.06 -21.96
CA LEU A 34 16.42 5.96 -21.00
C LEU A 34 15.49 6.23 -19.80
N PRO A 35 14.83 5.19 -19.26
CA PRO A 35 14.04 5.30 -18.06
C PRO A 35 14.92 5.64 -16.84
N ILE A 36 14.39 6.47 -15.94
CA ILE A 36 15.06 6.83 -14.68
C ILE A 36 15.00 5.67 -13.69
N ASN A 37 13.85 5.03 -13.58
CA ASN A 37 13.64 3.87 -12.72
C ASN A 37 13.58 2.61 -13.59
N ASP A 38 14.33 1.56 -13.25
CA ASP A 38 14.15 0.27 -13.93
C ASP A 38 12.79 -0.34 -13.58
N ARG A 39 12.44 -0.31 -12.29
CA ARG A 39 11.16 -0.84 -11.78
C ARG A 39 10.46 0.13 -10.86
N GLU A 40 9.14 0.09 -10.90
CA GLU A 40 8.27 0.81 -9.99
C GLU A 40 7.13 -0.09 -9.51
N LEU A 41 6.97 -0.17 -8.18
CA LEU A 41 5.87 -0.86 -7.54
C LEU A 41 5.00 0.16 -6.81
N ARG A 42 3.73 0.22 -7.18
CA ARG A 42 2.70 0.91 -6.39
C ARG A 42 2.02 -0.11 -5.50
N LEU A 43 2.41 -0.14 -4.23
CA LEU A 43 1.91 -1.07 -3.24
C LEU A 43 0.75 -0.45 -2.48
N MET A 44 -0.40 -1.12 -2.46
CA MET A 44 -1.65 -0.62 -1.89
C MET A 44 -2.24 -1.67 -0.97
N GLY A 45 -2.65 -1.28 0.22
CA GLY A 45 -3.29 -2.18 1.17
C GLY A 45 -3.82 -1.43 2.38
N LEU A 46 -4.87 -1.95 3.01
CA LEU A 46 -5.30 -1.40 4.28
C LEU A 46 -4.20 -1.55 5.34
N ARG A 47 -4.06 -0.57 6.24
CA ARG A 47 -3.19 -0.71 7.41
C ARG A 47 -3.56 -1.97 8.19
N ARG A 48 -2.54 -2.72 8.65
CA ARG A 48 -2.65 -4.05 9.28
C ARG A 48 -2.95 -5.24 8.34
N SER A 49 -2.96 -5.03 7.02
CA SER A 49 -3.01 -6.12 6.02
C SER A 49 -1.67 -6.80 5.75
N GLY A 50 -0.62 -6.47 6.51
CA GLY A 50 0.72 -7.08 6.33
C GLY A 50 1.62 -6.35 5.33
N ASN A 51 1.26 -5.13 4.91
CA ASN A 51 2.00 -4.33 3.92
C ASN A 51 3.51 -4.27 4.17
N HIS A 52 3.94 -4.01 5.41
CA HIS A 52 5.35 -3.95 5.75
C HIS A 52 6.10 -5.29 5.65
N ALA A 53 5.41 -6.40 5.91
CA ALA A 53 5.98 -7.75 5.80
C ALA A 53 6.19 -8.10 4.32
N ILE A 54 5.16 -7.88 3.49
CA ILE A 54 5.24 -8.05 2.03
C ILE A 54 6.31 -7.15 1.42
N LEU A 55 6.35 -5.86 1.80
CA LEU A 55 7.38 -4.93 1.33
C LEU A 55 8.79 -5.39 1.74
N GLY A 56 8.94 -5.94 2.94
CA GLY A 56 10.20 -6.53 3.41
C GLY A 56 10.61 -7.74 2.58
N TRP A 57 9.65 -8.61 2.26
CA TRP A 57 9.85 -9.79 1.41
C TRP A 57 10.24 -9.39 -0.01
N ILE A 58 9.48 -8.51 -0.68
CA ILE A 58 9.78 -8.00 -2.04
C ILE A 58 11.21 -7.47 -2.12
N ARG A 59 11.64 -6.69 -1.12
CA ARG A 59 13.00 -6.12 -1.07
C ARG A 59 14.11 -7.16 -1.02
N LEU A 60 13.83 -8.33 -0.45
CA LEU A 60 14.79 -9.43 -0.37
C LEU A 60 14.76 -10.32 -1.62
N GLN A 61 13.76 -10.17 -2.48
CA GLN A 61 13.70 -10.79 -3.81
C GLN A 61 14.46 -9.98 -4.87
N TYR A 62 14.97 -8.81 -4.51
CA TYR A 62 15.65 -7.90 -5.43
C TYR A 62 17.10 -7.67 -4.97
N PRO A 63 18.10 -7.88 -5.84
CA PRO A 63 19.51 -7.87 -5.44
C PRO A 63 20.04 -6.47 -5.11
N THR A 64 19.29 -5.42 -5.47
CA THR A 64 19.72 -4.03 -5.33
C THR A 64 18.78 -3.26 -4.41
N TYR A 65 19.24 -2.10 -3.93
CA TYR A 65 18.46 -1.27 -3.03
C TYR A 65 17.17 -0.74 -3.69
N ALA A 66 16.04 -0.97 -3.03
CA ALA A 66 14.74 -0.43 -3.42
C ALA A 66 14.41 0.86 -2.66
N TRP A 67 14.27 1.96 -3.41
CA TRP A 67 13.89 3.28 -2.91
C TRP A 67 12.42 3.29 -2.50
N HIS A 68 12.14 3.35 -1.20
CA HIS A 68 10.78 3.26 -0.68
C HIS A 68 10.27 4.61 -0.19
N ILE A 69 9.10 4.99 -0.69
CA ILE A 69 8.34 6.13 -0.22
C ILE A 69 7.11 5.61 0.53
N ASN A 70 7.13 5.77 1.84
CA ASN A 70 6.05 5.33 2.72
C ASN A 70 4.96 6.40 2.83
N HIS A 71 3.72 6.00 2.60
CA HIS A 71 2.52 6.85 2.71
C HIS A 71 2.65 8.19 1.94
N PRO A 72 2.98 8.16 0.64
CA PRO A 72 3.00 9.38 -0.17
C PRO A 72 1.60 10.00 -0.26
N PRO A 73 1.50 11.31 -0.55
CA PRO A 73 0.21 11.93 -0.80
C PRO A 73 -0.42 11.37 -2.07
N SER A 74 -1.73 11.14 -2.05
CA SER A 74 -2.48 10.81 -3.27
C SER A 74 -2.52 12.01 -4.21
N GLY A 75 -2.39 11.77 -5.53
CA GLY A 75 -2.57 12.80 -6.55
C GLY A 75 -1.53 13.93 -6.58
N GLN A 76 -0.46 13.85 -5.80
CA GLN A 76 0.55 14.91 -5.67
C GLN A 76 1.97 14.38 -5.89
N ASN A 77 2.90 15.29 -6.16
CA ASN A 77 4.33 14.94 -6.26
C ASN A 77 4.85 14.43 -4.90
N PRO A 78 5.26 13.16 -4.79
CA PRO A 78 5.63 12.55 -3.52
C PRO A 78 6.94 13.13 -2.97
N TYR A 79 7.94 13.38 -3.83
CA TYR A 79 9.21 13.95 -3.40
C TYR A 79 9.07 15.38 -2.88
N ARG A 80 8.25 16.19 -3.54
CA ARG A 80 7.99 17.57 -3.12
C ARG A 80 7.25 17.62 -1.79
N PHE A 81 6.28 16.74 -1.60
CA PHE A 81 5.59 16.60 -0.32
C PHE A 81 6.56 16.16 0.79
N LEU A 82 7.35 15.12 0.55
CA LEU A 82 8.31 14.62 1.54
C LEU A 82 9.37 15.66 1.87
N HIS A 83 9.97 16.32 0.88
CA HIS A 83 10.97 17.37 1.11
C HIS A 83 10.40 18.53 1.94
N ARG A 84 9.12 18.88 1.75
CA ARG A 84 8.47 19.94 2.54
C ARG A 84 8.29 19.57 4.01
N HIS A 85 7.94 18.33 4.31
CA HIS A 85 7.63 17.88 5.68
C HIS A 85 8.85 17.29 6.40
N PHE A 86 9.81 16.76 5.63
CA PHE A 86 11.02 16.08 6.09
C PHE A 86 12.20 16.47 5.18
N PRO A 87 12.70 17.72 5.28
CA PRO A 87 13.73 18.24 4.39
C PRO A 87 15.03 17.47 4.57
N LYS A 88 15.29 16.54 3.64
CA LYS A 88 16.56 15.80 3.52
C LYS A 88 17.26 16.22 2.23
N PRO A 89 18.61 16.36 2.24
CA PRO A 89 19.36 16.75 1.04
C PRO A 89 19.07 15.86 -0.17
N GLU A 90 18.97 14.55 0.05
CA GLU A 90 18.67 13.54 -0.97
C GLU A 90 17.31 13.76 -1.68
N LEU A 91 16.33 14.35 -0.98
CA LEU A 91 14.99 14.60 -1.53
C LEU A 91 14.90 15.92 -2.32
N ALA A 92 15.84 16.85 -2.12
CA ALA A 92 15.78 18.18 -2.72
C ALA A 92 15.88 18.12 -4.26
N SER A 93 16.81 17.31 -4.78
CA SER A 93 16.99 17.12 -6.23
C SER A 93 15.77 16.42 -6.84
N GLU A 94 15.28 15.36 -6.21
CA GLU A 94 14.10 14.61 -6.65
C GLU A 94 12.84 15.50 -6.67
N ALA A 95 12.64 16.34 -5.65
CA ALA A 95 11.54 17.32 -5.60
C ALA A 95 11.63 18.38 -6.73
N GLN A 96 12.83 18.64 -7.23
CA GLN A 96 13.08 19.51 -8.40
C GLN A 96 12.98 18.77 -9.73
N GLY A 97 12.64 17.48 -9.75
CA GLY A 97 12.58 16.66 -10.96
C GLY A 97 13.96 16.30 -11.52
N LYS A 98 15.02 16.51 -10.76
CA LYS A 98 16.39 16.07 -11.08
C LYS A 98 16.58 14.68 -10.50
N PHE A 99 15.88 13.71 -11.08
CA PHE A 99 15.82 12.36 -10.55
C PHE A 99 17.15 11.63 -10.74
N SER A 100 17.59 10.94 -9.70
CA SER A 100 18.68 9.96 -9.76
C SER A 100 18.19 8.62 -10.32
N PRO A 101 19.01 7.87 -11.07
CA PRO A 101 18.64 6.53 -11.53
C PRO A 101 18.38 5.57 -10.37
N LYS A 102 17.32 4.75 -10.47
CA LYS A 102 16.95 3.80 -9.41
C LYS A 102 16.65 2.43 -9.99
N ALA A 103 17.20 1.39 -9.38
CA ALA A 103 16.89 0.02 -9.79
C ALA A 103 15.44 -0.38 -9.42
N MET A 104 14.89 0.17 -8.33
CA MET A 104 13.49 0.00 -7.97
C MET A 104 13.00 1.17 -7.11
N VAL A 105 11.80 1.67 -7.41
CA VAL A 105 11.01 2.56 -6.56
C VAL A 105 9.79 1.81 -6.06
N ILE A 106 9.46 1.98 -4.78
CA ILE A 106 8.23 1.46 -4.17
C ILE A 106 7.45 2.62 -3.56
N LEU A 107 6.24 2.87 -4.06
CA LEU A 107 5.28 3.80 -3.47
C LEU A 107 4.29 2.99 -2.64
N SER A 108 4.34 3.10 -1.30
CA SER A 108 3.49 2.31 -0.41
C SER A 108 2.35 3.15 0.16
N TYR A 109 1.12 2.88 -0.27
CA TYR A 109 -0.09 3.54 0.18
C TYR A 109 -0.84 2.67 1.19
N GLU A 110 -1.30 3.28 2.29
CA GLU A 110 -2.20 2.64 3.24
C GLU A 110 -3.46 3.49 3.44
N ASP A 111 -4.63 2.85 3.55
CA ASP A 111 -5.90 3.49 3.91
C ASP A 111 -6.30 4.63 2.96
N LYS A 112 -6.12 4.40 1.65
CA LYS A 112 -6.46 5.37 0.59
C LYS A 112 -7.40 4.74 -0.45
N PRO A 113 -8.43 5.45 -0.93
CA PRO A 113 -9.22 4.98 -2.07
C PRO A 113 -8.34 4.76 -3.31
N LEU A 114 -8.55 3.65 -4.02
CA LEU A 114 -7.77 3.33 -5.23
C LEU A 114 -7.90 4.42 -6.30
N THR A 115 -9.06 5.06 -6.41
CA THR A 115 -9.34 6.15 -7.35
C THR A 115 -8.52 7.42 -7.08
N GLU A 116 -8.12 7.66 -5.83
CA GLU A 116 -7.20 8.76 -5.49
C GLU A 116 -5.75 8.42 -5.85
N ILE A 117 -5.35 7.17 -5.57
CA ILE A 117 -4.00 6.66 -5.84
C ILE A 117 -3.73 6.57 -7.34
N CYS A 118 -4.71 6.04 -8.09
CA CYS A 118 -4.67 5.80 -9.54
C CYS A 118 -5.38 6.92 -10.33
N SER A 119 -5.45 8.13 -9.76
CA SER A 119 -6.19 9.22 -10.39
C SER A 119 -5.62 9.55 -11.79
N PRO A 120 -6.47 9.88 -12.79
CA PRO A 120 -5.99 10.29 -14.11
C PRO A 120 -5.04 11.49 -14.07
N HIS A 121 -5.21 12.36 -13.07
CA HIS A 121 -4.30 13.47 -12.82
C HIS A 121 -2.89 12.97 -12.46
N PHE A 122 -2.77 12.04 -11.51
CA PHE A 122 -1.48 11.50 -11.12
C PHE A 122 -0.81 10.78 -12.29
N GLU A 123 -1.53 9.91 -13.02
CA GLU A 123 -0.97 9.20 -14.17
C GLU A 123 -0.48 10.15 -15.26
N ARG A 124 -1.20 11.24 -15.52
CA ARG A 124 -0.78 12.26 -16.49
C ARG A 124 0.53 12.94 -16.09
N PHE A 125 0.75 13.20 -14.80
CA PHE A 125 1.95 13.87 -14.30
C PHE A 125 2.98 12.90 -13.73
N HIS A 126 2.80 11.60 -13.92
CA HIS A 126 3.59 10.55 -13.32
C HIS A 126 5.10 10.77 -13.48
N ASP A 127 5.58 10.85 -14.72
CA ASP A 127 7.02 10.96 -14.97
C ASP A 127 7.61 12.29 -14.49
N VAL A 128 6.79 13.34 -14.39
CA VAL A 128 7.18 14.64 -13.79
C VAL A 128 7.28 14.53 -12.26
N TYR A 129 6.57 13.58 -11.65
CA TYR A 129 6.49 13.41 -10.21
C TYR A 129 7.48 12.40 -9.67
N VAL A 130 7.68 11.28 -10.37
CA VAL A 130 8.50 10.17 -9.89
C VAL A 130 9.63 9.74 -10.83
N GLY A 131 9.73 10.36 -12.00
CA GLY A 131 10.62 9.94 -13.07
C GLY A 131 10.01 8.83 -13.91
N SER A 132 10.45 8.70 -15.17
CA SER A 132 9.99 7.61 -16.04
C SER A 132 10.48 6.26 -15.52
N SER A 133 9.63 5.25 -15.61
CA SER A 133 9.90 3.89 -15.14
C SER A 133 9.83 2.91 -16.31
N ALA A 134 10.78 1.97 -16.41
CA ALA A 134 10.81 1.00 -17.50
C ALA A 134 9.69 -0.03 -17.37
N ARG A 135 9.42 -0.46 -16.12
CA ARG A 135 8.32 -1.37 -15.78
C ARG A 135 7.60 -0.86 -14.53
N ARG A 136 6.27 -0.93 -14.55
CA ARG A 136 5.38 -0.48 -13.47
C ARG A 136 4.42 -1.60 -13.11
N TRP A 137 4.15 -1.80 -11.82
CA TRP A 137 3.13 -2.72 -11.34
C TRP A 137 2.27 -2.09 -10.26
N ASP A 138 0.99 -2.45 -10.28
CA ASP A 138 0.05 -2.19 -9.20
C ASP A 138 -0.06 -3.45 -8.33
N VAL A 139 0.35 -3.35 -7.06
CA VAL A 139 0.30 -4.46 -6.11
C VAL A 139 -0.78 -4.18 -5.08
N LEU A 140 -1.88 -4.93 -5.16
CA LEU A 140 -3.02 -4.78 -4.24
C LEU A 140 -3.00 -5.90 -3.21
N ILE A 141 -2.79 -5.54 -1.94
CA ILE A 141 -2.72 -6.46 -0.82
C ILE A 141 -4.08 -6.53 -0.14
N LEU A 142 -4.62 -7.74 -0.02
CA LEU A 142 -5.83 -8.00 0.74
C LEU A 142 -5.60 -9.07 1.80
N ARG A 143 -6.11 -8.81 3.00
CA ARG A 143 -6.18 -9.75 4.12
C ARG A 143 -7.65 -9.96 4.45
N ASP A 144 -7.99 -11.14 4.95
CA ASP A 144 -9.36 -11.43 5.36
C ASP A 144 -9.89 -10.35 6.34
N PRO A 145 -11.16 -9.93 6.20
CA PRO A 145 -11.65 -8.77 6.90
C PRO A 145 -11.81 -9.07 8.41
N PHE A 146 -12.06 -10.32 8.80
CA PHE A 146 -12.18 -10.72 10.21
C PHE A 146 -10.88 -10.44 10.99
N ASN A 147 -9.75 -10.97 10.53
CA ASN A 147 -8.46 -10.77 11.18
C ASN A 147 -7.90 -9.36 10.98
N LEU A 148 -8.22 -8.71 9.87
CA LEU A 148 -7.87 -7.30 9.64
C LEU A 148 -8.55 -6.39 10.66
N MET A 149 -9.87 -6.53 10.82
CA MET A 149 -10.65 -5.72 11.76
C MET A 149 -10.27 -6.02 13.20
N ALA A 150 -10.13 -7.30 13.56
CA ALA A 150 -9.61 -7.66 14.89
C ALA A 150 -8.23 -7.03 15.16
N SER A 151 -7.35 -7.03 14.15
CA SER A 151 -6.04 -6.38 14.21
C SER A 151 -6.12 -4.87 14.47
N ARG A 152 -7.07 -4.19 13.83
CA ARG A 152 -7.27 -2.74 13.96
C ARG A 152 -7.90 -2.37 15.29
N LEU A 153 -8.97 -3.06 15.67
CA LEU A 153 -9.75 -2.78 16.88
C LEU A 153 -8.93 -2.97 18.15
N LYS A 154 -8.12 -4.04 18.25
CA LYS A 154 -7.18 -4.20 19.38
C LYS A 154 -6.22 -3.00 19.50
N SER A 155 -5.77 -2.45 18.36
CA SER A 155 -4.85 -1.30 18.36
C SER A 155 -5.51 0.03 18.71
N GLN A 156 -6.83 0.16 18.52
CA GLN A 156 -7.62 1.36 18.78
C GLN A 156 -8.37 1.33 20.12
N ARG A 157 -8.33 0.20 20.85
CA ARG A 157 -8.90 -0.03 22.20
C ARG A 157 -10.44 0.06 22.32
N SER A 158 -11.21 0.36 21.26
CA SER A 158 -12.69 0.26 21.26
C SER A 158 -13.28 0.33 19.84
N ILE A 159 -14.37 -0.42 19.58
CA ILE A 159 -15.19 -0.35 18.35
C ILE A 159 -15.88 1.03 18.22
N LEU A 160 -16.35 1.60 19.34
CA LEU A 160 -17.05 2.90 19.38
C LEU A 160 -16.17 4.09 18.99
N HIS A 161 -14.84 3.94 19.07
CA HIS A 161 -13.87 4.94 18.66
C HIS A 161 -13.21 4.63 17.31
N SER A 162 -13.66 3.58 16.63
CA SER A 162 -13.12 3.12 15.36
C SER A 162 -13.96 3.58 14.19
N ASN A 163 -13.31 3.82 13.04
CA ASN A 163 -13.99 4.01 11.76
C ASN A 163 -14.29 2.67 11.06
N ALA A 164 -14.63 1.62 11.83
CA ALA A 164 -14.70 0.24 11.35
C ALA A 164 -15.57 0.05 10.12
N ARG A 165 -16.73 0.71 10.06
CA ARG A 165 -17.61 0.65 8.88
C ARG A 165 -16.97 1.28 7.64
N ALA A 166 -16.32 2.43 7.78
CA ALA A 166 -15.62 3.08 6.67
C ALA A 166 -14.41 2.23 6.21
N ASP A 167 -13.71 1.59 7.15
CA ASP A 167 -12.62 0.67 6.87
C ASP A 167 -13.11 -0.55 6.06
N LEU A 168 -14.25 -1.14 6.43
CA LEU A 168 -14.85 -2.25 5.69
C LEU A 168 -15.38 -1.84 4.31
N GLN A 169 -15.92 -0.63 4.18
CA GLN A 169 -16.31 -0.09 2.87
C GLN A 169 -15.09 0.12 1.97
N LEU A 170 -13.97 0.61 2.51
CA LEU A 170 -12.72 0.70 1.76
C LEU A 170 -12.16 -0.70 1.43
N TRP A 171 -12.25 -1.65 2.36
CA TRP A 171 -11.88 -3.04 2.11
C TRP A 171 -12.70 -3.65 0.97
N LEU A 172 -14.01 -3.41 0.95
CA LEU A 172 -14.91 -3.91 -0.09
C LEU A 172 -14.54 -3.35 -1.46
N ALA A 173 -14.26 -2.04 -1.56
CA ALA A 173 -13.77 -1.43 -2.79
C ALA A 173 -12.45 -2.05 -3.27
N TYR A 174 -11.56 -2.47 -2.35
CA TYR A 174 -10.35 -3.20 -2.70
C TYR A 174 -10.66 -4.63 -3.14
N ALA A 175 -11.61 -5.31 -2.49
CA ALA A 175 -12.01 -6.67 -2.82
C ALA A 175 -12.64 -6.77 -4.22
N GLN A 176 -13.51 -5.82 -4.58
CA GLN A 176 -14.10 -5.72 -5.93
C GLN A 176 -13.02 -5.55 -7.00
N GLU A 177 -12.02 -4.69 -6.77
CA GLU A 177 -10.87 -4.55 -7.68
C GLU A 177 -10.03 -5.84 -7.73
N PHE A 178 -9.82 -6.48 -6.58
CA PHE A 178 -9.07 -7.73 -6.46
C PHE A 178 -9.69 -8.85 -7.31
N LEU A 179 -11.03 -8.94 -7.30
CA LEU A 179 -11.83 -9.88 -8.07
C LEU A 179 -11.98 -9.49 -9.55
N GLY A 180 -11.54 -8.29 -9.93
CA GLY A 180 -11.62 -7.78 -11.29
C GLY A 180 -12.99 -7.25 -11.70
N GLU A 181 -13.85 -6.95 -10.73
CA GLU A 181 -15.17 -6.34 -10.95
C GLU A 181 -15.05 -4.85 -11.27
N THR A 182 -13.95 -4.24 -10.84
CA THR A 182 -13.51 -2.92 -11.25
C THR A 182 -12.16 -2.97 -11.99
N GLN A 183 -11.82 -1.85 -12.64
CA GLN A 183 -10.58 -1.68 -13.41
C GLN A 183 -9.94 -0.33 -13.08
N VAL A 184 -9.82 -0.04 -11.78
CA VAL A 184 -9.23 1.21 -11.27
C VAL A 184 -7.70 1.19 -11.38
N LEU A 185 -7.09 0.00 -11.23
CA LEU A 185 -5.65 -0.18 -11.38
C LEU A 185 -5.25 0.01 -12.85
N THR A 186 -4.24 0.84 -13.08
CA THR A 186 -3.87 1.31 -14.43
C THR A 186 -2.64 0.60 -14.99
N GLN A 187 -1.88 -0.08 -14.14
CA GLN A 187 -0.68 -0.83 -14.49
C GLN A 187 -0.95 -2.35 -14.41
N PRO A 188 -0.07 -3.21 -14.95
CA PRO A 188 -0.13 -4.64 -14.69
C PRO A 188 -0.32 -4.92 -13.19
N ARG A 189 -1.44 -5.55 -12.85
CA ARG A 189 -1.85 -5.74 -11.46
C ARG A 189 -1.43 -7.10 -10.91
N VAL A 190 -0.99 -7.10 -9.66
CA VAL A 190 -0.73 -8.29 -8.84
C VAL A 190 -1.60 -8.21 -7.59
N CYS A 191 -2.66 -9.02 -7.59
CA CYS A 191 -3.59 -9.17 -6.47
C CYS A 191 -3.00 -10.18 -5.47
N LEU A 192 -2.58 -9.70 -4.31
CA LEU A 192 -1.87 -10.48 -3.29
C LEU A 192 -2.79 -10.82 -2.11
N ASN A 193 -3.16 -12.09 -2.00
CA ASN A 193 -3.86 -12.67 -0.85
C ASN A 193 -2.86 -12.88 0.29
N PHE A 194 -2.97 -12.09 1.35
CA PHE A 194 -2.06 -12.13 2.49
C PHE A 194 -2.07 -13.49 3.19
N ASN A 195 -3.23 -14.13 3.31
CA ASN A 195 -3.40 -15.40 4.02
C ASN A 195 -2.58 -16.49 3.33
N ARG A 196 -2.70 -16.59 1.99
CA ARG A 196 -1.88 -17.50 1.18
C ARG A 196 -0.41 -17.10 1.20
N TRP A 197 -0.08 -15.82 1.05
CA TRP A 197 1.32 -15.37 1.09
C TRP A 197 2.04 -15.80 2.39
N ASN A 198 1.32 -15.78 3.51
CA ASN A 198 1.85 -16.12 4.83
C ASN A 198 2.19 -17.61 4.99
N THR A 199 1.46 -18.52 4.33
CA THR A 199 1.54 -19.97 4.55
C THR A 199 2.05 -20.76 3.34
N ASP A 200 1.74 -20.32 2.12
CA ASP A 200 1.98 -21.03 0.87
C ASP A 200 3.26 -20.52 0.18
N ARG A 201 4.30 -21.36 0.17
CA ARG A 201 5.59 -21.05 -0.47
C ARG A 201 5.48 -20.97 -1.98
N ASP A 202 4.72 -21.85 -2.60
CA ASP A 202 4.57 -21.89 -4.05
C ASP A 202 3.80 -20.66 -4.53
N TYR A 203 2.84 -20.20 -3.75
CA TYR A 203 2.18 -18.91 -3.99
C TYR A 203 3.17 -17.74 -3.91
N ARG A 204 4.10 -17.71 -2.94
CA ARG A 204 5.16 -16.68 -2.92
C ARG A 204 6.06 -16.75 -4.14
N GLN A 205 6.40 -17.95 -4.62
CA GLN A 205 7.18 -18.12 -5.85
C GLN A 205 6.43 -17.60 -7.08
N GLN A 206 5.12 -17.88 -7.18
CA GLN A 206 4.26 -17.35 -8.24
C GLN A 206 4.19 -15.81 -8.21
N LEU A 207 4.05 -15.22 -7.02
CA LEU A 207 4.05 -13.76 -6.86
C LEU A 207 5.37 -13.13 -7.29
N ALA A 208 6.50 -13.74 -6.94
CA ALA A 208 7.81 -13.27 -7.39
C ALA A 208 7.91 -13.31 -8.92
N GLN A 209 7.42 -14.37 -9.56
CA GLN A 209 7.38 -14.45 -11.02
C GLN A 209 6.48 -13.36 -11.66
N GLN A 210 5.30 -13.10 -11.11
CA GLN A 210 4.38 -12.05 -11.61
C GLN A 210 4.99 -10.64 -11.51
N LEU A 211 5.77 -10.39 -10.46
CA LEU A 211 6.49 -9.14 -10.24
C LEU A 211 7.85 -9.10 -10.95
N ASP A 212 8.19 -10.16 -11.70
CA ASP A 212 9.46 -10.34 -12.39
C ASP A 212 10.66 -10.20 -11.43
N LEU A 213 10.54 -10.77 -10.23
CA LEU A 213 11.55 -10.79 -9.18
C LEU A 213 12.24 -12.15 -9.13
N THR A 214 13.46 -12.18 -8.58
CA THR A 214 14.15 -13.44 -8.30
C THR A 214 13.64 -14.02 -7.00
N PHE A 215 13.06 -15.23 -7.04
CA PHE A 215 12.57 -15.87 -5.83
C PHE A 215 13.72 -16.45 -5.01
N THR A 216 13.90 -15.91 -3.82
CA THR A 216 14.65 -16.50 -2.71
C THR A 216 13.71 -16.43 -1.51
N ASP A 217 13.33 -17.54 -0.88
CA ASP A 217 12.29 -17.56 0.18
C ASP A 217 12.66 -16.74 1.45
N ALA A 218 13.76 -15.98 1.38
CA ALA A 218 14.18 -14.95 2.30
C ALA A 218 13.10 -13.89 2.57
N GLY A 219 13.07 -13.40 3.81
CA GLY A 219 12.21 -12.28 4.22
C GLY A 219 10.88 -12.67 4.83
N ARG A 220 10.44 -13.92 4.66
CA ARG A 220 9.21 -14.43 5.28
C ARG A 220 9.21 -14.31 6.80
N GLU A 221 10.33 -14.65 7.44
CA GLU A 221 10.46 -14.62 8.91
C GLU A 221 10.80 -13.23 9.49
N ARG A 222 11.00 -12.21 8.63
CA ARG A 222 11.53 -10.91 9.08
C ARG A 222 10.39 -9.97 9.49
N VAL A 223 10.24 -9.76 10.80
CA VAL A 223 9.41 -8.68 11.35
C VAL A 223 10.26 -7.41 11.47
N LYS A 224 9.80 -6.27 10.95
CA LYS A 224 10.47 -4.97 11.17
C LYS A 224 10.19 -4.47 12.60
N ASN A 225 11.25 -4.02 13.28
CA ASN A 225 11.16 -3.47 14.65
C ASN A 225 10.59 -2.03 14.71
N TYR A 226 10.46 -1.33 13.58
CA TYR A 226 9.94 0.04 13.50
C TYR A 226 8.52 0.08 12.91
N GLY A 227 7.59 0.76 13.59
CA GLY A 227 6.16 0.81 13.25
C GLY A 227 5.21 0.35 14.37
N GLY A 228 5.73 0.16 15.59
CA GLY A 228 4.95 -0.24 16.77
C GLY A 228 4.77 -1.75 16.94
N GLY A 229 5.47 -2.57 16.15
CA GLY A 229 5.32 -4.02 16.18
C GLY A 229 3.88 -4.47 15.92
N SER A 230 3.67 -5.77 16.01
CA SER A 230 2.35 -6.31 16.17
C SER A 230 1.85 -5.84 17.53
N SER A 231 0.91 -4.89 17.57
CA SER A 231 0.19 -4.56 18.81
C SER A 231 -0.55 -5.77 19.40
N PHE A 232 -0.55 -6.90 18.68
CA PHE A 232 -1.00 -8.20 19.15
C PHE A 232 0.03 -8.95 19.99
N ASP A 233 1.32 -8.91 19.62
CA ASP A 233 2.36 -9.84 20.09
C ASP A 233 3.65 -9.13 20.58
N GLY A 234 3.66 -7.79 20.64
CA GLY A 234 4.85 -7.03 21.02
C GLY A 234 5.95 -6.99 19.93
N THR A 235 7.17 -6.64 20.33
CA THR A 235 8.37 -6.63 19.47
C THR A 235 9.14 -7.96 19.50
N ASP A 236 8.63 -8.97 20.21
CA ASP A 236 9.39 -10.14 20.63
C ASP A 236 9.58 -11.21 19.54
N PHE A 237 9.02 -11.00 18.34
CA PHE A 237 9.04 -11.97 17.23
C PHE A 237 9.97 -11.56 16.07
N SER A 238 11.04 -10.80 16.35
CA SER A 238 12.05 -10.47 15.33
C SER A 238 12.76 -11.77 14.87
N GLY A 239 12.44 -12.25 13.67
CA GLY A 239 12.97 -13.51 13.13
C GLY A 239 12.08 -14.74 13.33
N GLN A 240 10.86 -14.57 13.88
CA GLN A 240 9.89 -15.64 14.14
C GLN A 240 8.48 -15.26 13.66
N ALA A 241 8.38 -14.59 12.51
CA ALA A 241 7.08 -14.14 11.98
C ALA A 241 6.08 -15.29 11.80
N SER A 242 6.57 -16.49 11.48
CA SER A 242 5.77 -17.72 11.37
C SER A 242 5.12 -18.18 12.67
N GLN A 243 5.62 -17.74 13.83
CA GLN A 243 5.07 -18.10 15.15
C GLN A 243 3.94 -17.17 15.59
N MET A 244 3.67 -16.11 14.84
CA MET A 244 2.57 -15.19 15.15
C MET A 244 1.23 -15.79 14.73
N ASN A 245 0.26 -15.84 15.64
CA ASN A 245 -1.10 -16.25 15.28
C ASN A 245 -1.81 -15.11 14.53
N LEU A 246 -1.67 -15.12 13.20
CA LEU A 246 -2.25 -14.14 12.30
C LEU A 246 -3.64 -14.55 11.79
N GLY A 247 -3.97 -15.84 11.80
CA GLY A 247 -5.21 -16.38 11.23
C GLY A 247 -6.41 -16.39 12.19
N GLU A 248 -6.16 -16.25 13.50
CA GLU A 248 -7.21 -16.41 14.52
C GLU A 248 -7.35 -15.19 15.44
N ARG A 249 -6.93 -14.02 14.97
CA ARG A 249 -7.00 -12.76 15.74
C ARG A 249 -8.43 -12.37 16.09
N TRP A 250 -9.39 -12.76 15.26
CA TRP A 250 -10.82 -12.55 15.50
C TRP A 250 -11.33 -13.26 16.76
N ARG A 251 -10.67 -14.32 17.24
CA ARG A 251 -11.11 -15.07 18.45
C ARG A 251 -11.19 -14.21 19.71
N ILE A 252 -10.44 -13.10 19.78
CA ILE A 252 -10.55 -12.14 20.91
C ILE A 252 -11.96 -11.52 20.99
N PHE A 253 -12.66 -11.46 19.87
CA PHE A 253 -14.01 -10.91 19.73
C PHE A 253 -15.07 -12.02 19.59
N GLU A 254 -14.75 -13.27 19.93
CA GLU A 254 -15.64 -14.42 19.73
C GLU A 254 -17.05 -14.22 20.33
N HIS A 255 -17.14 -13.50 21.44
CA HIS A 255 -18.40 -13.22 22.14
C HIS A 255 -18.88 -11.75 22.01
N ASP A 256 -18.26 -10.96 21.13
CA ASP A 256 -18.58 -9.54 20.92
C ASP A 256 -19.56 -9.39 19.75
N ARG A 257 -20.84 -9.13 20.05
CA ARG A 257 -21.87 -8.97 19.01
C ARG A 257 -21.62 -7.78 18.10
N ASP A 258 -21.15 -6.66 18.66
CA ASP A 258 -20.91 -5.45 17.87
C ASP A 258 -19.79 -5.69 16.84
N PHE A 259 -18.84 -6.57 17.14
CA PHE A 259 -17.83 -7.00 16.18
C PHE A 259 -18.44 -7.80 15.02
N TRP A 260 -19.26 -8.82 15.32
CA TRP A 260 -19.86 -9.68 14.30
C TRP A 260 -20.86 -8.93 13.41
N ASP A 261 -21.63 -8.02 13.99
CA ASP A 261 -22.58 -7.16 13.27
C ASP A 261 -21.91 -6.28 12.20
N LEU A 262 -20.59 -6.05 12.28
CA LEU A 262 -19.85 -5.34 11.23
C LEU A 262 -19.86 -6.11 9.89
N PHE A 263 -19.89 -7.44 9.96
CA PHE A 263 -19.73 -8.33 8.81
C PHE A 263 -21.05 -8.80 8.21
N ALA A 264 -22.19 -8.46 8.83
CA ALA A 264 -23.55 -8.82 8.39
C ALA A 264 -23.97 -8.02 7.13
N GLN A 265 -23.19 -8.15 6.06
CA GLN A 265 -23.36 -7.54 4.74
C GLN A 265 -23.05 -8.61 3.69
N ASP A 266 -24.07 -9.04 2.94
CA ASP A 266 -23.95 -10.16 1.98
C ASP A 266 -22.80 -9.97 0.98
N GLU A 267 -22.64 -8.76 0.46
CA GLU A 267 -21.59 -8.42 -0.50
C GLU A 267 -20.18 -8.58 0.08
N LEU A 268 -20.00 -8.21 1.36
CA LEU A 268 -18.73 -8.37 2.06
C LEU A 268 -18.39 -9.86 2.22
N LEU A 269 -19.37 -10.67 2.62
CA LEU A 269 -19.20 -12.10 2.83
C LEU A 269 -18.94 -12.83 1.50
N ASP A 270 -19.67 -12.49 0.44
CA ASP A 270 -19.43 -13.04 -0.92
C ASP A 270 -18.01 -12.76 -1.40
N CYS A 271 -17.57 -11.49 -1.32
CA CYS A 271 -16.20 -11.11 -1.69
C CYS A 271 -15.16 -11.85 -0.84
N THR A 272 -15.43 -12.00 0.46
CA THR A 272 -14.53 -12.70 1.38
C THR A 272 -14.39 -14.17 0.99
N GLU A 273 -15.50 -14.86 0.74
CA GLU A 273 -15.52 -16.26 0.37
C GLU A 273 -14.79 -16.50 -0.96
N ARG A 274 -15.03 -15.66 -1.96
CA ARG A 274 -14.40 -15.80 -3.29
C ARG A 274 -12.90 -15.57 -3.27
N ILE A 275 -12.40 -14.73 -2.37
CA ILE A 275 -10.96 -14.40 -2.28
C ILE A 275 -10.21 -15.36 -1.35
N PHE A 276 -10.81 -15.74 -0.23
CA PHE A 276 -10.13 -16.44 0.87
C PHE A 276 -10.64 -17.88 1.09
N GLY A 277 -11.79 -18.26 0.53
CA GLY A 277 -12.47 -19.52 0.85
C GLY A 277 -13.23 -19.46 2.18
N ARG A 278 -14.06 -20.48 2.45
CA ARG A 278 -14.83 -20.60 3.71
C ARG A 278 -14.10 -21.34 4.82
N ASP A 279 -13.34 -22.37 4.47
CA ASP A 279 -12.93 -23.42 5.43
C ASP A 279 -12.11 -22.91 6.62
N ASP A 280 -11.38 -21.81 6.46
CA ASP A 280 -10.48 -21.25 7.48
C ASP A 280 -11.00 -19.94 8.11
N LEU A 281 -12.26 -19.54 7.83
CA LEU A 281 -12.83 -18.26 8.28
C LEU A 281 -14.15 -18.44 9.04
N PRO A 282 -14.45 -17.57 10.03
CA PRO A 282 -15.59 -17.72 10.93
C PRO A 282 -16.93 -17.27 10.30
N PHE A 283 -17.27 -17.80 9.11
CA PHE A 283 -18.54 -17.49 8.44
C PHE A 283 -19.77 -17.96 9.23
N ASP A 284 -19.63 -18.99 10.05
CA ASP A 284 -20.69 -19.53 10.92
C ASP A 284 -21.10 -18.60 12.06
N ARG A 285 -20.34 -17.52 12.28
CA ARG A 285 -20.55 -16.55 13.37
C ARG A 285 -21.31 -15.30 12.94
N VAL A 286 -21.50 -15.08 11.64
CA VAL A 286 -22.18 -13.92 11.04
C VAL A 286 -23.58 -14.32 10.60
#